data_AF-A0A942MN79-F1
#
_entry.id   AF-A0A942MN79-F1
#
_cell.length_a   1.000
_cell.length_b   1.000
_cell.length_c   1.000
_cell.angle_alpha   90.00
_cell.angle_beta   90.00
_cell.angle_gamma   90.00
#
_symmetry.space_group_name_H-M   'P 1'
#
loop_
_entity.id
_entity.type
_entity.pdbx_description
1 polymer ?
#
loop_
_entity_poly.entity_id
_entity_poly.type
_entity_poly.pdbx_seq_one_letter_code
_entity_poly.pdbx_strand_id
1 'polypeptide(L)'
;MSKIMNIASLDVREISEELAKNITSMENIGVLIESDESQMLLKNVKKINIGATLRIPSDRNINIISHNGELEVDQEFMEGILDEIIFLVNGTLKINSDIEPALFNKVVYSILVNGEVICPKNLTPIIRQKGTINGRILSFKTHYRFIKGSINISDRFLKSMRTKSKIATETLILTEKIDLDLFNDKIESIQVLEKIIVLEGYEDLLAPVVDDYFDVNIIQLPNSKNGVIYHDGTIKIDDNTIDRYNGNVLFVEGNVEFFVKRDINISEKLSYIYCNKVITSEQNYNKLRKLIGENIEIEVLKGRLIKNHGKMTFSDDLNESVSIRNMGKIQFSENLDYDKFKLRVVEIINYGVLEGPKDKMDIIRSKVTANYGKIREFEGTEDIKPKTNDDNIMYQNISELKL
;
A
#
# COMPACT_ATOMS: atom_id res chain seq x y z
N MET A 1 11.78 -15.28 36.78
CA MET A 1 10.66 -14.35 36.53
C MET A 1 10.97 -13.66 35.24
N SER A 2 10.23 -14.01 34.19
CA SER A 2 10.72 -13.82 32.84
C SER A 2 9.66 -13.22 31.92
N LYS A 3 10.12 -12.44 30.93
CA LYS A 3 9.26 -11.76 29.96
C LYS A 3 9.19 -12.51 28.63
N ILE A 4 8.05 -12.44 27.96
CA ILE A 4 7.89 -12.85 26.56
C ILE A 4 7.64 -11.57 25.77
N MET A 5 8.43 -11.31 24.72
CA MET A 5 8.26 -10.07 23.95
C MET A 5 8.50 -10.17 22.46
N ASN A 6 7.88 -9.27 21.69
CA ASN A 6 8.06 -9.15 20.24
C ASN A 6 7.78 -10.49 19.52
N ILE A 7 6.60 -11.06 19.74
CA ILE A 7 6.16 -12.31 19.11
C ILE A 7 5.02 -12.01 18.14
N ALA A 8 5.08 -12.47 16.89
CA ALA A 8 3.98 -12.19 15.96
C ALA A 8 2.73 -13.03 16.25
N SER A 9 2.88 -14.34 16.53
CA SER A 9 1.80 -15.22 17.00
C SER A 9 2.26 -16.05 18.19
N LEU A 10 1.54 -15.96 19.31
CA LEU A 10 1.81 -16.67 20.55
C LEU A 10 0.63 -17.58 20.90
N ASP A 11 0.78 -18.89 20.74
CA ASP A 11 -0.20 -19.91 21.11
C ASP A 11 0.15 -20.50 22.48
N VAL A 12 -0.70 -20.24 23.47
CA VAL A 12 -0.54 -20.70 24.85
C VAL A 12 -1.66 -21.62 25.28
N ARG A 13 -2.46 -22.17 24.33
CA ARG A 13 -3.61 -23.02 24.64
C ARG A 13 -3.26 -24.22 25.52
N GLU A 14 -2.07 -24.77 25.33
CA GLU A 14 -1.57 -25.99 25.98
C GLU A 14 -0.49 -25.69 27.04
N ILE A 15 -0.34 -24.41 27.45
CA ILE A 15 0.73 -24.01 28.35
C ILE A 15 0.66 -24.75 29.69
N SER A 16 1.79 -25.29 30.12
CA SER A 16 1.88 -25.99 31.41
C SER A 16 1.80 -25.03 32.61
N GLU A 17 1.28 -25.50 33.74
CA GLU A 17 1.24 -24.70 34.97
C GLU A 17 2.62 -24.22 35.43
N GLU A 18 3.63 -25.07 35.27
CA GLU A 18 5.01 -24.75 35.67
C GLU A 18 5.55 -23.59 34.84
N LEU A 19 5.33 -23.62 33.52
CA LEU A 19 5.76 -22.56 32.62
C LEU A 19 4.98 -21.27 32.87
N ALA A 20 3.66 -21.36 33.05
CA ALA A 20 2.81 -20.20 33.32
C ALA A 20 3.23 -19.44 34.59
N LYS A 21 3.64 -20.15 35.66
CA LYS A 21 4.13 -19.55 36.92
C LYS A 21 5.42 -18.74 36.74
N ASN A 22 6.21 -19.02 35.72
CA ASN A 22 7.50 -18.36 35.48
C ASN A 22 7.39 -17.06 34.66
N ILE A 23 6.27 -16.86 33.97
CA ILE A 23 6.02 -15.70 33.11
C ILE A 23 5.46 -14.54 33.94
N THR A 24 6.03 -13.35 33.81
CA THR A 24 5.55 -12.15 34.51
C THR A 24 4.88 -11.15 33.58
N SER A 25 5.38 -11.02 32.35
CA SER A 25 4.75 -10.20 31.32
C SER A 25 4.86 -10.78 29.91
N MET A 26 3.85 -10.44 29.10
CA MET A 26 3.80 -10.64 27.65
C MET A 26 3.65 -9.26 27.00
N GLU A 27 4.62 -8.88 26.18
CA GLU A 27 4.75 -7.51 25.65
C GLU A 27 4.95 -7.50 24.13
N ASN A 28 4.23 -6.65 23.39
CA ASN A 28 4.34 -6.56 21.93
C ASN A 28 4.06 -7.91 21.23
N ILE A 29 2.85 -8.44 21.45
CA ILE A 29 2.42 -9.69 20.81
C ILE A 29 1.44 -9.34 19.69
N GLY A 30 1.65 -9.85 18.48
CA GLY A 30 0.74 -9.63 17.37
C GLY A 30 -0.62 -10.27 17.64
N VAL A 31 -0.63 -11.60 17.78
CA VAL A 31 -1.81 -12.39 18.15
C VAL A 31 -1.51 -13.30 19.33
N LEU A 32 -2.31 -13.22 20.39
CA LEU A 32 -2.27 -14.12 21.54
C LEU A 32 -3.43 -15.11 21.43
N ILE A 33 -3.14 -16.41 21.35
CA ILE A 33 -4.15 -17.48 21.28
C ILE A 33 -4.20 -18.18 22.63
N GLU A 34 -5.36 -18.13 23.27
CA GLU A 34 -5.58 -18.70 24.60
C GLU A 34 -6.74 -19.67 24.58
N SER A 35 -6.64 -20.70 25.43
CA SER A 35 -7.77 -21.53 25.83
C SER A 35 -8.43 -20.95 27.08
N ASP A 36 -9.61 -21.44 27.46
CA ASP A 36 -10.22 -21.03 28.74
C ASP A 36 -9.35 -21.46 29.93
N GLU A 37 -8.67 -22.61 29.81
CA GLU A 37 -7.71 -23.10 30.80
C GLU A 37 -6.46 -22.21 30.87
N SER A 38 -5.85 -21.88 29.74
CA SER A 38 -4.63 -21.06 29.72
C SER A 38 -4.88 -19.64 30.21
N GLN A 39 -6.06 -19.07 29.95
CA GLN A 39 -6.47 -17.78 30.50
C GLN A 39 -6.46 -17.79 32.04
N MET A 40 -6.92 -18.89 32.64
CA MET A 40 -6.91 -19.04 34.09
C MET A 40 -5.50 -19.16 34.67
N LEU A 41 -4.61 -19.89 33.98
CA LEU A 41 -3.20 -20.01 34.36
C LEU A 41 -2.45 -18.67 34.24
N LEU A 42 -2.78 -17.88 33.21
CA LEU A 42 -2.10 -16.62 32.87
C LEU A 42 -2.79 -15.37 33.43
N LYS A 43 -3.81 -15.52 34.29
CA LYS A 43 -4.62 -14.40 34.81
C LYS A 43 -3.82 -13.28 35.50
N ASN A 44 -2.66 -13.62 36.07
CA ASN A 44 -1.79 -12.67 36.77
C ASN A 44 -0.62 -12.15 35.90
N VAL A 45 -0.49 -12.64 34.66
CA VAL A 45 0.55 -12.20 33.74
C VAL A 45 0.17 -10.84 33.15
N LYS A 46 1.10 -9.88 33.21
CA LYS A 46 0.88 -8.54 32.65
C LYS A 46 0.92 -8.59 31.12
N LYS A 47 -0.19 -8.29 30.46
CA LYS A 47 -0.30 -8.24 28.99
C LYS A 47 -0.22 -6.78 28.52
N ILE A 48 0.78 -6.44 27.70
CA ILE A 48 1.03 -5.07 27.20
C ILE A 48 1.17 -5.09 25.68
N ASN A 49 0.47 -4.20 24.98
CA ASN A 49 0.54 -4.07 23.51
C ASN A 49 0.30 -5.41 22.79
N ILE A 50 -0.87 -6.01 23.04
CA ILE A 50 -1.34 -7.20 22.34
C ILE A 50 -2.22 -6.73 21.18
N GLY A 51 -1.89 -7.10 19.94
CA GLY A 51 -2.62 -6.67 18.74
C GLY A 51 -4.02 -7.28 18.66
N ALA A 52 -4.13 -8.59 18.86
CA ALA A 52 -5.39 -9.31 18.96
C ALA A 52 -5.29 -10.48 19.96
N THR A 53 -6.41 -10.86 20.57
CA THR A 53 -6.52 -12.06 21.41
C THR A 53 -7.59 -12.99 20.86
N LEU A 54 -7.19 -14.23 20.57
CA LEU A 54 -8.08 -15.30 20.16
C LEU A 54 -8.37 -16.20 21.36
N ARG A 55 -9.66 -16.42 21.62
CA ARG A 55 -10.12 -17.33 22.67
C ARG A 55 -10.75 -18.54 22.03
N ILE A 56 -10.16 -19.69 22.33
CA ILE A 56 -10.55 -20.99 21.80
C ILE A 56 -11.07 -21.84 22.97
N PRO A 57 -12.36 -22.23 22.97
CA PRO A 57 -12.89 -23.09 24.01
C PRO A 57 -12.10 -24.40 24.12
N SER A 58 -11.72 -24.79 25.34
CA SER A 58 -10.91 -26.01 25.56
C SER A 58 -11.64 -27.30 25.18
N ASP A 59 -12.98 -27.26 25.08
CA ASP A 59 -13.84 -28.39 24.74
C ASP A 59 -14.05 -28.58 23.23
N ARG A 60 -13.47 -27.70 22.40
CA ARG A 60 -13.57 -27.76 20.94
C ARG A 60 -12.21 -27.92 20.29
N ASN A 61 -12.13 -28.86 19.36
CA ASN A 61 -10.95 -29.00 18.52
C ASN A 61 -11.02 -27.95 17.39
N ILE A 62 -10.27 -26.86 17.54
CA ILE A 62 -10.19 -25.78 16.56
C ILE A 62 -8.75 -25.64 16.08
N ASN A 63 -8.56 -25.91 14.78
CA ASN A 63 -7.26 -25.80 14.13
C ASN A 63 -6.99 -24.36 13.68
N ILE A 64 -5.72 -24.00 13.53
CA ILE A 64 -5.31 -22.68 13.09
C ILE A 64 -4.53 -22.84 11.78
N ILE A 65 -5.01 -22.16 10.74
CA ILE A 65 -4.33 -22.08 9.45
C ILE A 65 -3.66 -20.71 9.40
N SER A 66 -2.35 -20.70 9.67
CA SER A 66 -1.50 -19.51 9.60
C SER A 66 -0.87 -19.39 8.21
N HIS A 67 -0.95 -18.21 7.60
CA HIS A 67 -0.35 -17.96 6.29
C HIS A 67 0.17 -16.52 6.14
N ASN A 68 1.39 -16.37 5.62
CA ASN A 68 1.95 -15.09 5.21
C ASN A 68 1.96 -15.03 3.67
N GLY A 69 1.38 -13.99 3.08
CA GLY A 69 1.24 -13.86 1.63
C GLY A 69 -0.20 -14.07 1.17
N GLU A 70 -0.40 -14.80 0.07
CA GLU A 70 -1.72 -15.02 -0.54
C GLU A 70 -2.22 -16.45 -0.28
N LEU A 71 -3.30 -16.58 0.49
CA LEU A 71 -4.01 -17.83 0.72
C LEU A 71 -5.29 -17.85 -0.14
N GLU A 72 -5.35 -18.77 -1.09
CA GLU A 72 -6.56 -19.04 -1.87
C GLU A 72 -7.31 -20.24 -1.29
N VAL A 73 -8.62 -20.08 -1.14
CA VAL A 73 -9.53 -21.07 -0.55
C VAL A 73 -10.68 -21.29 -1.52
N ASP A 74 -10.90 -22.55 -1.89
CA ASP A 74 -12.00 -23.01 -2.74
C ASP A 74 -12.84 -24.08 -2.03
N GLN A 75 -13.82 -24.64 -2.74
CA GLN A 75 -14.69 -25.67 -2.16
C GLN A 75 -13.91 -26.91 -1.72
N GLU A 76 -12.94 -27.38 -2.53
CA GLU A 76 -12.14 -28.57 -2.23
C GLU A 76 -11.29 -28.37 -0.97
N PHE A 77 -10.69 -27.20 -0.80
CA PHE A 77 -9.99 -26.83 0.43
C PHE A 77 -10.90 -26.92 1.66
N MET A 78 -12.13 -26.39 1.55
CA MET A 78 -13.08 -26.39 2.66
C MET A 78 -13.61 -27.79 3.00
N GLU A 79 -13.79 -28.66 2.00
CA GLU A 79 -14.22 -30.04 2.19
C GLU A 79 -13.13 -30.92 2.82
N GLY A 80 -11.85 -30.59 2.60
CA GLY A 80 -10.71 -31.27 3.22
C GLY A 80 -10.56 -31.01 4.72
N ILE A 81 -11.32 -30.07 5.28
CA ILE A 81 -11.22 -29.67 6.69
C ILE A 81 -12.24 -30.44 7.54
N LEU A 82 -11.73 -31.21 8.50
CA LEU A 82 -12.54 -32.06 9.37
C LEU A 82 -13.08 -31.34 10.62
N ASP A 83 -12.24 -30.48 11.20
CA ASP A 83 -12.52 -29.71 12.41
C ASP A 83 -12.77 -28.25 12.08
N GLU A 84 -13.29 -27.46 13.00
CA GLU A 84 -13.37 -26.03 12.79
C GLU A 84 -11.99 -25.39 12.68
N ILE A 85 -11.89 -24.31 11.89
CA ILE A 85 -10.64 -23.62 11.66
C ILE A 85 -10.71 -22.13 11.96
N ILE A 86 -9.55 -21.58 12.31
CA ILE A 86 -9.29 -20.15 12.30
C ILE A 86 -8.33 -19.85 11.16
N PHE A 87 -8.72 -18.92 10.28
CA PHE A 87 -7.78 -18.34 9.32
C PHE A 87 -7.00 -17.23 10.00
N LEU A 88 -5.67 -17.34 10.06
CA LEU A 88 -4.77 -16.30 10.50
C LEU A 88 -3.86 -15.90 9.33
N VAL A 89 -4.20 -14.83 8.63
CA VAL A 89 -3.55 -14.43 7.37
C VAL A 89 -2.91 -13.05 7.51
N ASN A 90 -1.63 -12.95 7.17
CA ASN A 90 -0.94 -11.68 7.00
C ASN A 90 -0.65 -11.48 5.51
N GLY A 91 -1.52 -10.75 4.82
CA GLY A 91 -1.56 -10.65 3.37
C GLY A 91 -2.98 -10.74 2.83
N THR A 92 -3.19 -11.53 1.77
CA THR A 92 -4.49 -11.67 1.10
C THR A 92 -5.13 -13.02 1.39
N LEU A 93 -6.36 -13.03 1.89
CA LEU A 93 -7.23 -14.21 1.90
C LEU A 93 -8.23 -14.12 0.75
N LYS A 94 -8.06 -14.98 -0.26
CA LYS A 94 -8.93 -15.05 -1.43
C LYS A 94 -9.86 -16.25 -1.30
N ILE A 95 -11.16 -15.98 -1.28
CA ILE A 95 -12.22 -16.99 -1.14
C ILE A 95 -12.91 -17.09 -2.50
N ASN A 96 -12.99 -18.29 -3.07
CA ASN A 96 -13.57 -18.50 -4.39
C ASN A 96 -15.11 -18.58 -4.36
N SER A 97 -15.71 -18.36 -5.53
CA SER A 97 -17.17 -18.28 -5.73
C SER A 97 -17.93 -19.59 -5.61
N ASP A 98 -17.22 -20.71 -5.72
CA ASP A 98 -17.74 -22.06 -5.67
C ASP A 98 -18.05 -22.53 -4.24
N ILE A 99 -17.57 -21.81 -3.22
CA ILE A 99 -17.77 -22.18 -1.82
C ILE A 99 -19.23 -22.00 -1.38
N GLU A 100 -19.80 -23.08 -0.83
CA GLU A 100 -21.14 -23.03 -0.23
C GLU A 100 -21.14 -22.22 1.09
N PRO A 101 -22.01 -21.21 1.25
CA PRO A 101 -22.07 -20.40 2.47
C PRO A 101 -22.33 -21.20 3.76
N ALA A 102 -23.12 -22.27 3.67
CA ALA A 102 -23.42 -23.12 4.80
C ALA A 102 -22.19 -23.90 5.27
N LEU A 103 -21.42 -24.47 4.34
CA LEU A 103 -20.14 -25.13 4.64
C LEU A 103 -19.14 -24.14 5.24
N PHE A 104 -18.96 -22.97 4.60
CA PHE A 104 -18.06 -21.95 5.10
C PHE A 104 -18.42 -21.50 6.52
N ASN A 105 -19.70 -21.25 6.78
CA ASN A 105 -20.16 -20.87 8.10
C ASN A 105 -20.00 -22.00 9.13
N LYS A 106 -20.14 -23.27 8.74
CA LYS A 106 -19.95 -24.41 9.64
C LYS A 106 -18.48 -24.60 10.02
N VAL A 107 -17.59 -24.54 9.04
CA VAL A 107 -16.18 -24.91 9.18
C VAL A 107 -15.34 -23.75 9.75
N VAL A 108 -15.63 -22.51 9.37
CA VAL A 108 -14.84 -21.36 9.81
C VAL A 108 -15.32 -20.88 11.18
N TYR A 109 -14.47 -20.99 12.20
CA TYR A 109 -14.73 -20.44 13.53
C TYR A 109 -14.46 -18.94 13.58
N SER A 110 -13.29 -18.51 13.10
CA SER A 110 -12.87 -17.10 13.10
C SER A 110 -11.94 -16.80 11.93
N ILE A 111 -11.89 -15.53 11.52
CA ILE A 111 -10.99 -15.03 10.48
C ILE A 111 -10.20 -13.85 11.05
N LEU A 112 -8.88 -13.87 10.92
CA LEU A 112 -8.00 -12.78 11.34
C LEU A 112 -7.10 -12.48 10.18
N VAL A 113 -7.31 -11.33 9.55
CA VAL A 113 -6.57 -10.94 8.36
C VAL A 113 -5.96 -9.58 8.61
N ASN A 114 -4.63 -9.51 8.54
CA ASN A 114 -3.90 -8.26 8.43
C ASN A 114 -3.55 -8.05 6.96
N GLY A 115 -4.36 -7.26 6.26
CA GLY A 115 -4.29 -7.10 4.81
C GLY A 115 -5.67 -7.11 4.15
N GLU A 116 -5.90 -8.03 3.23
CA GLU A 116 -7.06 -8.00 2.35
C GLU A 116 -7.86 -9.30 2.37
N VAL A 117 -9.18 -9.20 2.38
CA VAL A 117 -10.07 -10.34 2.08
C VAL A 117 -10.78 -10.09 0.76
N ILE A 118 -10.62 -11.01 -0.19
CA ILE A 118 -11.33 -11.00 -1.46
C ILE A 118 -12.37 -12.12 -1.42
N CYS A 119 -13.65 -11.79 -1.56
CA CYS A 119 -14.71 -12.78 -1.36
C CYS A 119 -15.97 -12.53 -2.21
N PRO A 120 -16.76 -13.59 -2.48
CA PRO A 120 -18.11 -13.47 -2.99
C PRO A 120 -19.03 -12.70 -2.04
N LYS A 121 -19.94 -11.91 -2.61
CA LYS A 121 -20.86 -11.03 -1.86
C LYS A 121 -21.78 -11.79 -0.91
N ASN A 122 -22.14 -13.02 -1.23
CA ASN A 122 -22.92 -13.90 -0.35
C ASN A 122 -22.16 -14.36 0.91
N LEU A 123 -20.82 -14.31 0.91
CA LEU A 123 -20.00 -14.66 2.09
C LEU A 123 -19.65 -13.44 2.96
N THR A 124 -19.82 -12.21 2.44
CA THR A 124 -19.50 -10.98 3.16
C THR A 124 -20.16 -10.89 4.55
N PRO A 125 -21.44 -11.25 4.76
CA PRO A 125 -22.04 -11.24 6.10
C PRO A 125 -21.34 -12.18 7.09
N ILE A 126 -20.98 -13.39 6.65
CA ILE A 126 -20.29 -14.39 7.48
C ILE A 126 -18.88 -13.90 7.83
N ILE A 127 -18.16 -13.37 6.83
CA ILE A 127 -16.82 -12.80 7.02
C ILE A 127 -16.85 -11.63 8.00
N ARG A 128 -17.86 -10.74 7.93
CA ARG A 128 -18.00 -9.63 8.88
C ARG A 128 -18.39 -10.10 10.28
N GLN A 129 -19.16 -11.17 10.39
CA GLN A 129 -19.56 -11.73 11.69
C GLN A 129 -18.40 -12.44 12.40
N LYS A 130 -17.59 -13.20 11.64
CA LYS A 130 -16.53 -14.06 12.18
C LYS A 130 -15.13 -13.48 12.02
N GLY A 131 -15.00 -12.35 11.33
CA GLY A 131 -13.72 -11.80 10.92
C GLY A 131 -13.30 -10.55 11.67
N THR A 132 -12.03 -10.50 12.08
CA THR A 132 -11.31 -9.29 12.46
C THR A 132 -10.34 -8.95 11.33
N ILE A 133 -10.70 -7.96 10.51
CA ILE A 133 -9.95 -7.61 9.30
C ILE A 133 -9.26 -6.25 9.53
N ASN A 134 -7.95 -6.27 9.70
CA ASN A 134 -7.12 -5.06 9.69
C ASN A 134 -6.67 -4.76 8.25
N GLY A 135 -7.53 -4.08 7.51
CA GLY A 135 -7.30 -3.67 6.12
C GLY A 135 -8.62 -3.56 5.37
N ARG A 136 -8.78 -4.21 4.22
CA ARG A 136 -9.98 -4.07 3.38
C ARG A 136 -10.65 -5.40 3.02
N ILE A 137 -11.96 -5.33 2.81
CA ILE A 137 -12.75 -6.44 2.27
C ILE A 137 -13.23 -6.04 0.87
N LEU A 138 -12.76 -6.76 -0.15
CA LEU A 138 -13.25 -6.65 -1.52
C LEU A 138 -14.29 -7.73 -1.76
N SER A 139 -15.54 -7.32 -2.00
CA SER A 139 -16.64 -8.24 -2.27
C SER A 139 -17.09 -8.17 -3.73
N PHE A 140 -17.13 -9.31 -4.42
CA PHE A 140 -17.59 -9.40 -5.81
C PHE A 140 -18.85 -10.25 -5.96
N LYS A 141 -19.63 -10.08 -7.04
CA LYS A 141 -20.85 -10.85 -7.28
C LYS A 141 -20.53 -12.34 -7.40
N THR A 142 -21.31 -13.20 -6.73
CA THR A 142 -21.01 -14.64 -6.55
C THR A 142 -20.84 -15.44 -7.85
N HIS A 143 -21.36 -14.99 -8.99
CA HIS A 143 -21.21 -15.70 -10.27
C HIS A 143 -20.15 -15.10 -11.20
N TYR A 144 -19.34 -14.18 -10.67
CA TYR A 144 -18.32 -13.49 -11.44
C TYR A 144 -16.98 -14.15 -11.18
N ARG A 145 -16.20 -14.32 -12.25
CA ARG A 145 -14.79 -14.70 -12.11
C ARG A 145 -14.01 -13.46 -11.69
N PHE A 146 -13.53 -13.45 -10.46
CA PHE A 146 -12.65 -12.38 -9.99
C PHE A 146 -11.24 -12.51 -10.59
N ILE A 147 -10.71 -11.40 -11.09
CA ILE A 147 -9.34 -11.26 -11.59
C ILE A 147 -8.72 -10.08 -10.85
N LYS A 148 -7.69 -10.40 -10.04
CA LYS A 148 -7.03 -9.46 -9.11
C LYS A 148 -6.31 -8.34 -9.85
N GLY A 149 -6.35 -7.13 -9.30
CA GLY A 149 -5.67 -5.95 -9.81
C GLY A 149 -6.34 -5.36 -11.05
N SER A 150 -5.50 -4.87 -11.98
CA SER A 150 -5.95 -4.15 -13.18
C SER A 150 -6.01 -5.06 -14.40
N ILE A 151 -7.12 -5.01 -15.14
CA ILE A 151 -7.29 -5.71 -16.43
C ILE A 151 -7.22 -4.71 -17.57
N ASN A 152 -6.35 -4.98 -18.55
CA ASN A 152 -6.40 -4.31 -19.84
C ASN A 152 -7.25 -5.11 -20.84
N ILE A 153 -8.38 -4.53 -21.24
CA ILE A 153 -9.26 -5.05 -22.28
C ILE A 153 -8.58 -4.85 -23.63
N SER A 154 -8.02 -5.95 -24.12
CA SER A 154 -7.35 -6.08 -25.40
C SER A 154 -7.96 -7.22 -26.19
N ASP A 155 -7.82 -7.23 -27.51
CA ASP A 155 -8.23 -8.37 -28.34
C ASP A 155 -7.54 -9.68 -27.88
N ARG A 156 -6.30 -9.58 -27.38
CA ARG A 156 -5.57 -10.72 -26.82
C ARG A 156 -6.24 -11.24 -25.53
N PHE A 157 -6.60 -10.34 -24.63
CA PHE A 157 -7.33 -10.69 -23.41
C PHE A 157 -8.68 -11.33 -23.76
N LEU A 158 -9.47 -10.69 -24.62
CA LEU A 158 -10.79 -11.17 -25.05
C LEU A 158 -10.72 -12.56 -25.70
N LYS A 159 -9.71 -12.83 -26.55
CA LYS A 159 -9.49 -14.15 -27.16
C LYS A 159 -9.24 -15.27 -26.15
N SER A 160 -8.69 -14.95 -24.98
CA SER A 160 -8.47 -15.92 -23.90
C SER A 160 -9.74 -16.26 -23.12
N MET A 161 -10.82 -15.50 -23.32
CA MET A 161 -12.07 -15.65 -22.58
C MET A 161 -13.03 -16.64 -23.23
N ARG A 162 -13.87 -17.24 -22.39
CA ARG A 162 -15.06 -17.97 -22.83
C ARG A 162 -16.09 -16.97 -23.34
N THR A 163 -16.99 -17.42 -24.21
CA THR A 163 -18.13 -16.61 -24.65
C THR A 163 -19.00 -16.24 -23.45
N LYS A 164 -19.58 -15.03 -23.47
CA LYS A 164 -20.47 -14.53 -22.41
C LYS A 164 -19.90 -14.68 -20.99
N SER A 165 -18.65 -14.27 -20.81
CA SER A 165 -17.99 -14.28 -19.50
C SER A 165 -18.49 -13.14 -18.61
N LYS A 166 -18.66 -13.44 -17.31
CA LYS A 166 -18.88 -12.46 -16.24
C LYS A 166 -17.61 -12.31 -15.43
N ILE A 167 -17.03 -11.12 -15.39
CA ILE A 167 -15.75 -10.88 -14.71
C ILE A 167 -15.86 -9.77 -13.68
N ALA A 168 -15.12 -9.91 -12.58
CA ALA A 168 -14.97 -8.88 -11.57
C ALA A 168 -13.49 -8.49 -11.47
N THR A 169 -13.21 -7.19 -11.32
CA THR A 169 -11.85 -6.66 -11.21
C THR A 169 -11.82 -5.38 -10.41
N GLU A 170 -10.64 -4.99 -9.90
CA GLU A 170 -10.48 -3.72 -9.18
C GLU A 170 -10.48 -2.55 -10.15
N THR A 171 -9.61 -2.64 -11.18
CA THR A 171 -9.46 -1.61 -12.20
C THR A 171 -9.65 -2.18 -13.59
N LEU A 172 -10.55 -1.57 -14.37
CA LEU A 172 -10.74 -1.89 -15.78
C LEU A 172 -10.02 -0.84 -16.64
N ILE A 173 -9.20 -1.29 -17.59
CA ILE A 173 -8.45 -0.43 -18.51
C ILE A 173 -8.88 -0.75 -19.93
N LEU A 174 -9.40 0.24 -20.66
CA LEU A 174 -9.72 0.16 -22.08
C LEU A 174 -9.08 1.35 -22.78
N THR A 175 -7.79 1.22 -23.10
CA THR A 175 -6.97 2.30 -23.65
C THR A 175 -6.44 2.04 -25.06
N GLU A 176 -6.97 1.01 -25.70
CA GLU A 176 -6.61 0.62 -27.06
C GLU A 176 -7.87 0.31 -27.87
N LYS A 177 -7.71 0.27 -29.19
CA LYS A 177 -8.80 -0.13 -30.08
C LYS A 177 -9.01 -1.63 -29.99
N ILE A 178 -10.26 -2.03 -29.86
CA ILE A 178 -10.68 -3.43 -29.78
C ILE A 178 -11.70 -3.77 -30.86
N ASP A 179 -11.77 -5.04 -31.20
CA ASP A 179 -12.85 -5.60 -32.01
C ASP A 179 -14.15 -5.65 -31.20
N LEU A 180 -15.15 -4.86 -31.63
CA LEU A 180 -16.44 -4.74 -30.95
C LEU A 180 -17.26 -6.04 -31.00
N ASP A 181 -17.16 -6.80 -32.09
CA ASP A 181 -17.88 -8.08 -32.22
C ASP A 181 -17.27 -9.10 -31.27
N LEU A 182 -15.93 -9.12 -31.18
CA LEU A 182 -15.21 -9.95 -30.21
C LEU A 182 -15.56 -9.55 -28.77
N PHE A 183 -15.62 -8.26 -28.45
CA PHE A 183 -16.01 -7.79 -27.13
C PHE A 183 -17.42 -8.27 -26.75
N ASN A 184 -18.40 -8.07 -27.65
CA ASN A 184 -19.79 -8.43 -27.43
C ASN A 184 -20.03 -9.95 -27.36
N ASP A 185 -19.21 -10.75 -28.05
CA ASP A 185 -19.21 -12.21 -27.94
C ASP A 185 -18.66 -12.68 -26.58
N LYS A 186 -17.57 -12.04 -26.12
CA LYS A 186 -16.79 -12.50 -24.96
C LYS A 186 -17.28 -11.98 -23.62
N ILE A 187 -17.78 -10.74 -23.55
CA ILE A 187 -18.20 -10.11 -22.30
C ILE A 187 -19.73 -10.14 -22.21
N GLU A 188 -20.25 -10.69 -21.12
CA GLU A 188 -21.66 -10.52 -20.75
C GLU A 188 -21.81 -9.38 -19.74
N SER A 189 -20.98 -9.37 -18.70
CA SER A 189 -20.98 -8.32 -17.69
C SER A 189 -19.64 -8.17 -16.99
N ILE A 190 -19.36 -6.95 -16.51
CA ILE A 190 -18.14 -6.59 -15.80
C ILE A 190 -18.52 -5.91 -14.48
N GLN A 191 -18.00 -6.40 -13.37
CA GLN A 191 -18.04 -5.68 -12.11
C GLN A 191 -16.70 -5.00 -11.89
N VAL A 192 -16.70 -3.69 -11.71
CA VAL A 192 -15.50 -2.91 -11.41
C VAL A 192 -15.60 -2.41 -9.97
N LEU A 193 -14.62 -2.74 -9.14
CA LEU A 193 -14.67 -2.44 -7.70
C LEU A 193 -14.11 -1.07 -7.33
N GLU A 194 -13.19 -0.53 -8.15
CA GLU A 194 -12.55 0.75 -7.86
C GLU A 194 -12.78 1.77 -8.97
N LYS A 195 -12.22 1.52 -10.18
CA LYS A 195 -12.21 2.52 -11.23
C LYS A 195 -12.11 1.96 -12.64
N ILE A 196 -12.55 2.76 -13.59
CA ILE A 196 -12.42 2.51 -15.03
C ILE A 196 -11.47 3.56 -15.60
N ILE A 197 -10.53 3.13 -16.42
CA ILE A 197 -9.66 3.99 -17.23
C ILE A 197 -10.01 3.72 -18.68
N VAL A 198 -10.58 4.70 -19.37
CA VAL A 198 -11.17 4.49 -20.69
C VAL A 198 -10.83 5.64 -21.63
N LEU A 199 -10.64 5.33 -22.91
CA LEU A 199 -10.55 6.35 -23.95
C LEU A 199 -11.92 6.98 -24.24
N GLU A 200 -11.91 8.28 -24.48
CA GLU A 200 -13.09 9.03 -24.94
C GLU A 200 -13.75 8.33 -26.15
N GLY A 201 -15.06 8.10 -26.06
CA GLY A 201 -15.86 7.42 -27.08
C GLY A 201 -16.12 5.93 -26.83
N TYR A 202 -15.58 5.34 -25.76
CA TYR A 202 -15.90 3.95 -25.35
C TYR A 202 -16.90 3.85 -24.18
N GLU A 203 -17.42 4.96 -23.69
CA GLU A 203 -18.38 5.00 -22.60
C GLU A 203 -19.67 4.25 -22.98
N ASP A 204 -20.19 4.50 -24.19
CA ASP A 204 -21.39 3.85 -24.71
C ASP A 204 -21.20 2.32 -24.88
N LEU A 205 -19.95 1.87 -25.05
CA LEU A 205 -19.62 0.43 -25.09
C LEU A 205 -19.65 -0.18 -23.68
N LEU A 206 -19.12 0.53 -22.68
CA LEU A 206 -18.97 0.02 -21.32
C LEU A 206 -20.24 0.15 -20.47
N ALA A 207 -20.98 1.25 -20.62
CA ALA A 207 -22.18 1.53 -19.86
C ALA A 207 -23.20 0.37 -19.80
N PRO A 208 -23.50 -0.37 -20.90
CA PRO A 208 -24.46 -1.46 -20.85
C PRO A 208 -23.93 -2.77 -20.23
N VAL A 209 -22.61 -2.95 -20.12
CA VAL A 209 -22.00 -4.20 -19.64
C VAL A 209 -21.37 -4.07 -18.25
N VAL A 210 -21.02 -2.86 -17.84
CA VAL A 210 -20.49 -2.59 -16.50
C VAL A 210 -21.63 -2.49 -15.51
N ASP A 211 -21.56 -3.29 -14.46
CA ASP A 211 -22.49 -3.22 -13.34
C ASP A 211 -22.37 -1.89 -12.60
N ASP A 212 -23.51 -1.28 -12.29
CA ASP A 212 -23.59 -0.05 -11.50
C ASP A 212 -22.64 1.05 -12.07
N TYR A 213 -22.55 1.15 -13.41
CA TYR A 213 -21.56 1.97 -14.13
C TYR A 213 -21.40 3.41 -13.59
N PHE A 214 -22.50 4.06 -13.22
CA PHE A 214 -22.48 5.44 -12.71
C PHE A 214 -21.94 5.57 -11.28
N ASP A 215 -21.87 4.48 -10.52
CA ASP A 215 -21.30 4.43 -9.17
C ASP A 215 -19.78 4.17 -9.21
N VAL A 216 -19.23 3.81 -10.37
CA VAL A 216 -17.81 3.54 -10.55
C VAL A 216 -17.05 4.84 -10.85
N ASN A 217 -15.85 4.98 -10.28
CA ASN A 217 -14.97 6.11 -10.61
C ASN A 217 -14.42 5.96 -12.04
N ILE A 218 -14.83 6.84 -12.96
CA ILE A 218 -14.41 6.77 -14.36
C ILE A 218 -13.37 7.86 -14.64
N ILE A 219 -12.20 7.44 -15.12
CA ILE A 219 -11.14 8.29 -15.63
C ILE A 219 -11.15 8.21 -17.15
N GLN A 220 -11.63 9.29 -17.77
CA GLN A 220 -11.66 9.43 -19.21
C GLN A 220 -10.33 10.01 -19.72
N LEU A 221 -9.76 9.36 -20.71
CA LEU A 221 -8.52 9.79 -21.37
C LEU A 221 -8.83 10.27 -22.79
N PRO A 222 -8.18 11.35 -23.24
CA PRO A 222 -8.40 11.85 -24.60
C PRO A 222 -7.90 10.83 -25.62
N ASN A 223 -8.59 10.77 -26.76
CA ASN A 223 -8.12 9.98 -27.89
C ASN A 223 -6.78 10.52 -28.40
N SER A 224 -5.78 9.64 -28.44
CA SER A 224 -4.47 9.94 -29.03
C SER A 224 -4.15 9.00 -30.18
N LYS A 225 -3.58 9.55 -31.24
CA LYS A 225 -3.12 8.78 -32.41
C LYS A 225 -2.06 7.75 -32.04
N ASN A 226 -1.25 8.03 -31.03
CA ASN A 226 -0.10 7.20 -30.68
C ASN A 226 -0.40 6.24 -29.51
N GLY A 227 -1.59 6.33 -28.91
CA GLY A 227 -2.05 5.49 -27.82
C GLY A 227 -1.72 6.02 -26.43
N VAL A 228 -1.91 5.16 -25.42
CA VAL A 228 -1.70 5.46 -24.00
C VAL A 228 -0.54 4.63 -23.46
N ILE A 229 0.34 5.25 -22.68
CA ILE A 229 1.41 4.59 -21.93
C ILE A 229 1.02 4.60 -20.45
N TYR A 230 0.93 3.41 -19.86
CA TYR A 230 0.60 3.21 -18.45
C TYR A 230 1.86 2.99 -17.61
N HIS A 231 1.94 3.65 -16.45
CA HIS A 231 2.93 3.38 -15.42
C HIS A 231 2.26 3.21 -14.05
N ASP A 232 2.70 2.18 -13.34
CA ASP A 232 2.38 1.99 -11.92
C ASP A 232 3.42 2.73 -11.06
N GLY A 233 2.96 3.53 -10.10
CA GLY A 233 3.81 4.28 -9.18
C GLY A 233 4.38 5.60 -9.74
N THR A 234 5.26 6.22 -8.95
CA THR A 234 5.85 7.53 -9.29
C THR A 234 6.94 7.38 -10.35
N ILE A 235 6.92 8.27 -11.37
CA ILE A 235 7.92 8.28 -12.43
C ILE A 235 8.68 9.61 -12.49
N LYS A 236 9.90 9.55 -13.01
CA LYS A 236 10.72 10.73 -13.32
C LYS A 236 10.86 10.88 -14.83
N ILE A 237 10.58 12.08 -15.31
CA ILE A 237 10.76 12.51 -16.70
C ILE A 237 11.80 13.62 -16.73
N ASP A 238 12.88 13.39 -17.45
CA ASP A 238 14.01 14.28 -17.67
C ASP A 238 14.48 14.19 -19.12
N ASP A 239 15.58 14.88 -19.45
CA ASP A 239 16.10 14.98 -20.81
C ASP A 239 16.38 13.62 -21.46
N ASN A 240 16.67 12.58 -20.65
CA ASN A 240 17.02 11.24 -21.12
C ASN A 240 15.80 10.34 -21.37
N THR A 241 14.64 10.71 -20.83
CA THR A 241 13.45 9.84 -20.77
C THR A 241 12.29 10.41 -21.56
N ILE A 242 12.19 11.74 -21.69
CA ILE A 242 11.08 12.41 -22.38
C ILE A 242 10.87 11.96 -23.84
N ASP A 243 11.93 11.58 -24.54
CA ASP A 243 11.82 11.14 -25.95
C ASP A 243 11.11 9.78 -26.12
N ARG A 244 10.97 9.00 -25.04
CA ARG A 244 10.35 7.66 -25.09
C ARG A 244 8.84 7.70 -25.29
N TYR A 245 8.20 8.83 -24.97
CA TYR A 245 6.74 8.93 -24.97
C TYR A 245 6.14 9.28 -26.34
N ASN A 246 6.93 9.84 -27.25
CA ASN A 246 6.59 10.01 -28.67
C ASN A 246 5.15 10.47 -29.00
N GLY A 247 4.61 11.41 -28.23
CA GLY A 247 3.27 11.98 -28.42
C GLY A 247 2.12 11.15 -27.82
N ASN A 248 2.41 10.08 -27.10
CA ASN A 248 1.40 9.28 -26.40
C ASN A 248 0.75 10.05 -25.25
N VAL A 249 -0.43 9.59 -24.84
CA VAL A 249 -1.03 9.94 -23.54
C VAL A 249 -0.27 9.18 -22.46
N LEU A 250 0.04 9.86 -21.38
CA LEU A 250 0.73 9.29 -20.24
C LEU A 250 -0.24 9.13 -19.08
N PHE A 251 -0.50 7.91 -18.66
CA PHE A 251 -1.26 7.57 -17.47
C PHE A 251 -0.33 7.04 -16.39
N VAL A 252 -0.30 7.68 -15.22
CA VAL A 252 0.58 7.30 -14.11
C VAL A 252 -0.25 7.14 -12.84
N GLU A 253 -0.24 5.94 -12.28
CA GLU A 253 -0.87 5.62 -11.00
C GLU A 253 0.03 6.06 -9.83
N GLY A 254 0.31 7.36 -9.79
CA GLY A 254 1.29 7.95 -8.88
C GLY A 254 1.61 9.38 -9.24
N ASN A 255 2.79 9.85 -8.83
CA ASN A 255 3.23 11.22 -9.13
C ASN A 255 4.13 11.24 -10.37
N VAL A 256 4.18 12.39 -11.05
CA VAL A 256 5.09 12.64 -12.17
C VAL A 256 6.08 13.72 -11.77
N GLU A 257 7.36 13.36 -11.72
CA GLU A 257 8.46 14.30 -11.52
C GLU A 257 9.03 14.75 -12.85
N PHE A 258 8.68 15.96 -13.29
CA PHE A 258 9.02 16.47 -14.61
C PHE A 258 10.11 17.55 -14.55
N PHE A 259 11.34 17.17 -14.91
CA PHE A 259 12.55 18.00 -14.85
C PHE A 259 13.37 17.94 -16.14
N VAL A 260 12.72 18.17 -17.28
CA VAL A 260 13.40 18.42 -18.56
C VAL A 260 14.07 19.80 -18.50
N LYS A 261 15.36 19.87 -18.83
CA LYS A 261 16.15 21.12 -18.84
C LYS A 261 16.34 21.68 -20.24
N ARG A 262 16.39 20.81 -21.26
CA ARG A 262 16.53 21.25 -22.65
C ARG A 262 15.26 21.97 -23.13
N ASP A 263 15.44 22.96 -24.00
CA ASP A 263 14.30 23.65 -24.59
C ASP A 263 13.66 22.79 -25.68
N ILE A 264 12.53 22.18 -25.34
CA ILE A 264 11.73 21.37 -26.26
C ILE A 264 10.26 21.79 -26.22
N ASN A 265 9.57 21.44 -27.28
CA ASN A 265 8.12 21.46 -27.33
C ASN A 265 7.55 20.19 -26.66
N ILE A 266 7.10 20.31 -25.41
CA ILE A 266 6.61 19.15 -24.64
C ILE A 266 5.37 18.52 -25.31
N SER A 267 4.53 19.32 -25.99
CA SER A 267 3.32 18.80 -26.64
C SER A 267 3.60 17.89 -27.84
N GLU A 268 4.81 17.93 -28.41
CA GLU A 268 5.25 16.96 -29.43
C GLU A 268 5.67 15.62 -28.82
N LYS A 269 6.02 15.62 -27.53
CA LYS A 269 6.51 14.44 -26.81
C LYS A 269 5.44 13.76 -25.99
N LEU A 270 4.47 14.52 -25.48
CA LEU A 270 3.35 14.06 -24.66
C LEU A 270 2.09 14.80 -25.10
N SER A 271 1.03 14.06 -25.42
CA SER A 271 -0.26 14.67 -25.80
C SER A 271 -1.14 14.99 -24.60
N TYR A 272 -1.05 14.19 -23.53
CA TYR A 272 -1.79 14.39 -22.29
C TYR A 272 -1.10 13.65 -21.13
N ILE A 273 -1.26 14.13 -19.90
CA ILE A 273 -0.73 13.52 -18.68
C ILE A 273 -1.86 13.42 -17.65
N TYR A 274 -2.12 12.19 -17.21
CA TYR A 274 -2.96 11.88 -16.06
C TYR A 274 -2.10 11.29 -14.93
N CYS A 275 -2.18 11.88 -13.75
CA CYS A 275 -1.48 11.41 -12.55
C CYS A 275 -2.11 12.00 -11.28
N ASN A 276 -1.64 11.57 -10.11
CA ASN A 276 -2.09 12.15 -8.82
C ASN A 276 -1.59 13.58 -8.65
N LYS A 277 -0.32 13.79 -8.98
CA LYS A 277 0.36 15.08 -8.81
C LYS A 277 1.54 15.20 -9.78
N VAL A 278 1.76 16.40 -10.30
CA VAL A 278 2.97 16.74 -11.05
C VAL A 278 3.88 17.59 -10.19
N ILE A 279 5.14 17.19 -10.07
CA ILE A 279 6.20 17.97 -9.43
C ILE A 279 7.13 18.44 -10.54
N THR A 280 7.28 19.75 -10.70
CA THR A 280 8.06 20.30 -11.83
C THR A 280 8.79 21.59 -11.47
N SER A 281 9.58 22.13 -12.38
CA SER A 281 10.25 23.42 -12.25
C SER A 281 9.45 24.57 -12.88
N GLU A 282 9.70 25.82 -12.47
CA GLU A 282 9.03 27.00 -13.01
C GLU A 282 9.09 27.08 -14.56
N GLN A 283 10.22 26.70 -15.16
CA GLN A 283 10.41 26.69 -16.61
C GLN A 283 9.45 25.73 -17.35
N ASN A 284 9.06 24.64 -16.71
CA ASN A 284 8.23 23.59 -17.31
C ASN A 284 6.74 23.79 -17.02
N TYR A 285 6.39 24.52 -15.95
CA TYR A 285 5.02 24.73 -15.50
C TYR A 285 4.06 25.18 -16.62
N ASN A 286 4.39 26.27 -17.32
CA ASN A 286 3.53 26.82 -18.36
C ASN A 286 3.35 25.88 -19.56
N LYS A 287 4.38 25.09 -19.87
CA LYS A 287 4.34 24.11 -20.97
C LYS A 287 3.49 22.89 -20.58
N LEU A 288 3.59 22.45 -19.32
CA LEU A 288 2.87 21.29 -18.78
C LEU A 288 1.40 21.57 -18.46
N ARG A 289 1.05 22.76 -17.98
CA ARG A 289 -0.34 23.07 -17.56
C ARG A 289 -1.36 22.87 -18.68
N LYS A 290 -0.94 22.97 -19.94
CA LYS A 290 -1.78 22.74 -21.13
C LYS A 290 -2.02 21.25 -21.45
N LEU A 291 -1.22 20.35 -20.87
CA LEU A 291 -1.21 18.91 -21.16
C LEU A 291 -1.74 18.07 -19.99
N ILE A 292 -2.08 18.71 -18.87
CA ILE A 292 -2.49 18.06 -17.63
C ILE A 292 -3.96 18.39 -17.39
N GLY A 293 -4.74 17.42 -16.91
CA GLY A 293 -6.14 17.64 -16.53
C GLY A 293 -6.32 18.73 -15.48
N GLU A 294 -7.46 19.45 -15.54
CA GLU A 294 -7.68 20.67 -14.74
C GLU A 294 -7.54 20.47 -13.23
N ASN A 295 -7.92 19.27 -12.75
CA ASN A 295 -7.99 18.89 -11.34
C ASN A 295 -6.68 18.30 -10.77
N ILE A 296 -5.62 18.18 -11.58
CA ILE A 296 -4.37 17.61 -11.11
C ILE A 296 -3.53 18.69 -10.43
N GLU A 297 -3.08 18.39 -9.21
CA GLU A 297 -2.19 19.26 -8.45
C GLU A 297 -0.82 19.37 -9.15
N ILE A 298 -0.31 20.60 -9.31
CA ILE A 298 1.03 20.86 -9.82
C ILE A 298 1.83 21.59 -8.74
N GLU A 299 2.83 20.90 -8.19
CA GLU A 299 3.83 21.47 -7.30
C GLU A 299 5.00 22.00 -8.13
N VAL A 300 5.23 23.31 -8.05
CA VAL A 300 6.33 23.97 -8.73
C VAL A 300 7.47 24.19 -7.75
N LEU A 301 8.58 23.50 -7.99
CA LEU A 301 9.80 23.65 -7.23
C LEU A 301 10.64 24.81 -7.76
N LYS A 302 11.26 25.50 -6.81
CA LYS A 302 12.26 26.52 -7.08
C LYS A 302 13.64 25.89 -6.99
N GLY A 303 14.32 25.82 -8.13
CA GLY A 303 15.64 25.22 -8.24
C GLY A 303 15.63 23.68 -8.27
N ARG A 304 16.78 23.06 -7.96
CA ARG A 304 16.98 21.60 -7.99
C ARG A 304 16.33 20.92 -6.79
N LEU A 305 15.73 19.76 -7.00
CA LEU A 305 15.18 18.93 -5.93
C LEU A 305 16.24 18.00 -5.34
N ILE A 306 16.38 18.01 -4.00
CA ILE A 306 17.15 17.02 -3.24
C ILE A 306 16.20 16.17 -2.40
N LYS A 307 16.21 14.86 -2.62
CA LYS A 307 15.45 13.89 -1.85
C LYS A 307 16.37 13.06 -0.97
N ASN A 308 16.02 12.90 0.30
CA ASN A 308 16.72 12.00 1.21
C ASN A 308 15.78 10.95 1.78
N HIS A 309 16.06 9.68 1.53
CA HIS A 309 15.33 8.55 2.12
C HIS A 309 16.13 7.80 3.21
N GLY A 310 17.42 8.12 3.35
CA GLY A 310 18.34 7.43 4.26
C GLY A 310 19.00 8.37 5.24
N LYS A 311 20.23 8.08 5.62
CA LYS A 311 21.06 8.99 6.42
C LYS A 311 21.97 9.79 5.48
N MET A 312 21.84 11.11 5.48
CA MET A 312 22.63 12.02 4.65
C MET A 312 23.30 13.07 5.52
N THR A 313 24.58 13.34 5.27
CA THR A 313 25.25 14.55 5.76
C THR A 313 25.12 15.62 4.69
N PHE A 314 24.48 16.74 5.02
CA PHE A 314 24.31 17.84 4.06
C PHE A 314 25.56 18.70 4.04
N SER A 315 26.35 18.52 2.98
CA SER A 315 27.55 19.28 2.66
C SER A 315 27.57 19.67 1.17
N ASP A 316 26.40 19.80 0.55
CA ASP A 316 26.28 19.99 -0.90
C ASP A 316 26.76 21.39 -1.31
N ASP A 317 27.37 21.49 -2.49
CA ASP A 317 27.81 22.76 -3.03
C ASP A 317 26.62 23.45 -3.74
N LEU A 318 26.01 24.41 -3.04
CA LEU A 318 24.76 25.07 -3.41
C LEU A 318 24.90 26.04 -4.60
N ASN A 319 25.36 25.56 -5.74
CA ASN A 319 25.65 26.38 -6.93
C ASN A 319 24.39 26.90 -7.63
N GLU A 320 23.26 26.25 -7.42
CA GLU A 320 21.94 26.70 -7.85
C GLU A 320 20.96 26.69 -6.66
N SER A 321 19.78 27.28 -6.85
CA SER A 321 18.73 27.20 -5.82
C SER A 321 18.29 25.75 -5.64
N VAL A 322 17.91 25.37 -4.42
CA VAL A 322 17.57 23.99 -4.04
C VAL A 322 16.31 23.94 -3.20
N SER A 323 15.45 22.96 -3.48
CA SER A 323 14.33 22.55 -2.63
C SER A 323 14.61 21.16 -2.05
N ILE A 324 14.43 20.98 -0.74
CA ILE A 324 14.78 19.74 -0.04
C ILE A 324 13.51 19.00 0.42
N ARG A 325 13.47 17.68 0.19
CA ARG A 325 12.45 16.75 0.70
C ARG A 325 13.14 15.70 1.54
N ASN A 326 12.96 15.74 2.86
CA ASN A 326 13.59 14.80 3.77
C ASN A 326 12.61 13.74 4.29
N MET A 327 12.81 12.49 3.92
CA MET A 327 12.11 11.30 4.43
C MET A 327 12.95 10.49 5.43
N GLY A 328 14.27 10.71 5.45
CA GLY A 328 15.21 10.02 6.33
C GLY A 328 15.82 10.95 7.38
N LYS A 329 17.12 10.80 7.64
CA LYS A 329 17.87 11.67 8.55
C LYS A 329 18.83 12.55 7.75
N ILE A 330 18.72 13.87 7.89
CA ILE A 330 19.72 14.83 7.39
C ILE A 330 20.48 15.40 8.58
N GLN A 331 21.80 15.33 8.52
CA GLN A 331 22.69 16.02 9.44
C GLN A 331 23.40 17.16 8.71
N PHE A 332 23.09 18.41 9.06
CA PHE A 332 23.77 19.58 8.50
C PHE A 332 25.15 19.72 9.14
N SER A 333 26.18 19.86 8.31
CA SER A 333 27.55 20.01 8.78
C SER A 333 27.77 21.38 9.44
N GLU A 334 28.67 21.44 10.43
CA GLU A 334 29.19 22.71 10.96
C GLU A 334 29.93 23.51 9.89
N ASN A 335 30.59 22.83 8.95
CA ASN A 335 31.39 23.44 7.90
C ASN A 335 30.56 23.87 6.66
N LEU A 336 29.23 23.77 6.74
CA LEU A 336 28.36 24.22 5.66
C LEU A 336 28.41 25.76 5.57
N ASP A 337 28.48 26.29 4.34
CA ASP A 337 28.32 27.72 4.12
C ASP A 337 26.86 28.11 4.35
N TYR A 338 26.54 28.55 5.57
CA TYR A 338 25.18 28.89 5.98
C TYR A 338 24.66 30.18 5.33
N ASP A 339 25.53 31.06 4.83
CA ASP A 339 25.13 32.24 4.09
C ASP A 339 24.65 31.84 2.69
N LYS A 340 25.44 30.98 2.00
CA LYS A 340 25.03 30.37 0.73
C LYS A 340 23.79 29.49 0.93
N PHE A 341 23.68 28.77 2.03
CA PHE A 341 22.49 28.01 2.41
C PHE A 341 21.24 28.89 2.51
N LYS A 342 21.33 30.00 3.25
CA LYS A 342 20.22 30.93 3.41
C LYS A 342 19.76 31.54 2.08
N LEU A 343 20.68 31.74 1.14
CA LEU A 343 20.36 32.28 -0.18
C LEU A 343 19.79 31.23 -1.14
N ARG A 344 20.33 30.01 -1.13
CA ARG A 344 20.10 29.01 -2.18
C ARG A 344 19.11 27.94 -1.79
N VAL A 345 19.00 27.57 -0.52
CA VAL A 345 17.92 26.68 -0.09
C VAL A 345 16.64 27.49 -0.01
N VAL A 346 15.69 27.15 -0.88
CA VAL A 346 14.42 27.85 -0.98
C VAL A 346 13.45 27.33 0.05
N GLU A 347 13.35 26.00 0.15
CA GLU A 347 12.44 25.35 1.08
C GLU A 347 12.93 23.96 1.49
N ILE A 348 12.45 23.52 2.66
CA ILE A 348 12.64 22.19 3.22
C ILE A 348 11.28 21.69 3.69
N ILE A 349 10.85 20.54 3.17
CA ILE A 349 9.75 19.77 3.75
C ILE A 349 10.34 18.55 4.44
N ASN A 350 10.09 18.43 5.74
CA ASN A 350 10.66 17.39 6.59
C ASN A 350 9.60 16.39 7.07
N TYR A 351 9.79 15.11 6.74
CA TYR A 351 9.04 13.98 7.27
C TYR A 351 9.89 13.12 8.22
N GLY A 352 11.22 13.22 8.13
CA GLY A 352 12.15 12.44 8.93
C GLY A 352 12.82 13.24 10.06
N VAL A 353 14.15 13.14 10.19
CA VAL A 353 14.92 13.84 11.22
C VAL A 353 15.86 14.86 10.57
N LEU A 354 15.78 16.13 10.96
CA LEU A 354 16.80 17.13 10.68
C LEU A 354 17.66 17.32 11.93
N GLU A 355 18.98 17.27 11.78
CA GLU A 355 19.93 17.53 12.86
C GLU A 355 20.92 18.60 12.40
N GLY A 356 21.18 19.61 13.22
CA GLY A 356 22.12 20.66 12.89
C GLY A 356 22.83 21.23 14.12
N PRO A 357 23.88 22.03 13.90
CA PRO A 357 24.59 22.73 14.96
C PRO A 357 23.67 23.72 15.66
N LYS A 358 23.69 23.73 16.99
CA LYS A 358 22.81 24.57 17.84
C LYS A 358 22.79 26.05 17.43
N ASP A 359 23.93 26.62 17.08
CA ASP A 359 24.07 28.03 16.67
C ASP A 359 23.55 28.33 15.25
N LYS A 360 23.24 27.30 14.44
CA LYS A 360 22.74 27.42 13.05
C LYS A 360 21.30 26.95 12.88
N MET A 361 20.67 26.45 13.94
CA MET A 361 19.33 25.88 13.87
C MET A 361 18.26 26.86 13.42
N ASP A 362 18.37 28.14 13.79
CA ASP A 362 17.41 29.16 13.33
C ASP A 362 17.44 29.34 11.82
N ILE A 363 18.63 29.27 11.21
CA ILE A 363 18.79 29.35 9.75
C ILE A 363 18.12 28.16 9.09
N ILE A 364 18.35 26.94 9.59
CA ILE A 364 17.73 25.71 9.07
C ILE A 364 16.21 25.80 9.21
N ARG A 365 15.70 26.12 10.42
CA ARG A 365 14.25 26.25 10.69
C ARG A 365 13.59 27.29 9.81
N SER A 366 14.26 28.41 9.51
CA SER A 366 13.73 29.45 8.62
C SER A 366 13.47 28.96 7.18
N LYS A 367 14.10 27.85 6.78
CA LYS A 367 13.89 27.21 5.48
C LYS A 367 12.88 26.08 5.52
N VAL A 368 12.47 25.63 6.70
CA VAL A 368 11.47 24.56 6.84
C VAL A 368 10.08 25.12 6.65
N THR A 369 9.46 24.82 5.52
CA THR A 369 8.11 25.28 5.17
C THR A 369 7.02 24.34 5.71
N ALA A 370 7.33 23.04 5.83
CA ALA A 370 6.47 22.07 6.50
C ALA A 370 7.29 21.02 7.26
N ASN A 371 6.87 20.73 8.50
CA ASN A 371 7.54 19.77 9.37
C ASN A 371 6.56 18.74 9.95
N TYR A 372 6.68 17.51 9.50
CA TYR A 372 5.99 16.32 10.01
C TYR A 372 6.92 15.38 10.79
N GLY A 373 8.21 15.72 10.84
CA GLY A 373 9.26 14.94 11.48
C GLY A 373 9.83 15.60 12.73
N LYS A 374 11.03 15.15 13.13
CA LYS A 374 11.76 15.69 14.29
C LYS A 374 12.88 16.62 13.82
N ILE A 375 13.11 17.67 14.60
CA ILE A 375 14.25 18.57 14.44
C ILE A 375 15.06 18.47 15.73
N ARG A 376 16.34 18.11 15.63
CA ARG A 376 17.25 17.97 16.77
C ARG A 376 18.46 18.87 16.58
N GLU A 377 19.06 19.19 17.70
CA GLU A 377 20.24 20.03 17.78
C GLU A 377 21.33 19.15 18.37
N PHE A 378 22.55 19.26 17.85
CA PHE A 378 23.71 18.67 18.49
C PHE A 378 24.64 19.78 18.97
N GLU A 379 25.12 19.62 20.20
CA GLU A 379 26.37 20.24 20.63
C GLU A 379 27.49 19.36 20.05
N GLY A 380 28.53 19.97 19.50
CA GLY A 380 29.55 19.29 18.68
C GLY A 380 29.94 17.90 19.21
N THR A 381 29.97 16.93 18.29
CA THR A 381 30.42 15.53 18.43
C THR A 381 30.17 14.84 19.78
N GLU A 382 29.05 14.11 19.92
CA GLU A 382 29.03 12.91 20.76
C GLU A 382 28.27 11.75 20.07
N ASP A 383 28.98 10.64 19.93
CA ASP A 383 28.47 9.35 19.49
C ASP A 383 27.47 8.78 20.51
N ILE A 384 26.25 8.52 20.06
CA ILE A 384 25.21 7.88 20.88
C ILE A 384 25.48 6.38 20.95
N LYS A 385 25.89 5.86 22.12
CA LYS A 385 25.77 4.43 22.46
C LYS A 385 24.36 4.11 22.98
N PRO A 386 23.71 3.01 22.56
CA PRO A 386 22.42 2.62 23.11
C PRO A 386 22.57 1.95 24.48
N LYS A 387 21.69 2.31 25.43
CA LYS A 387 21.50 1.62 26.71
C LYS A 387 20.76 0.29 26.47
N THR A 388 21.35 -0.83 26.89
CA THR A 388 20.65 -2.11 27.10
C THR A 388 20.34 -2.25 28.59
N ASN A 389 19.07 -2.39 28.95
CA ASN A 389 18.65 -2.84 30.28
C ASN A 389 18.55 -4.38 30.27
N ASP A 390 19.18 -5.01 31.26
CA ASP A 390 19.04 -6.43 31.58
C ASP A 390 17.65 -6.72 32.17
N ASP A 391 16.68 -7.01 31.31
CA ASP A 391 15.46 -7.73 31.72
C ASP A 391 15.66 -9.22 31.48
N ASN A 392 15.19 -10.07 32.40
CA ASN A 392 15.25 -11.53 32.26
C ASN A 392 14.23 -11.97 31.19
N ILE A 393 14.66 -12.01 29.93
CA ILE A 393 13.82 -12.32 28.76
C ILE A 393 13.80 -13.84 28.55
N MET A 394 12.61 -14.43 28.50
CA MET A 394 12.42 -15.87 28.22
C MET A 394 12.41 -16.15 26.72
N TYR A 395 11.60 -15.40 25.98
CA TYR A 395 11.44 -15.52 24.54
C TYR A 395 11.35 -14.13 23.93
N GLN A 396 12.05 -13.91 22.81
CA GLN A 396 11.98 -12.65 22.07
C GLN A 396 12.19 -12.79 20.57
N ASN A 397 11.53 -11.90 19.81
CA ASN A 397 11.74 -11.73 18.36
C ASN A 397 11.48 -13.01 17.55
N ILE A 398 10.38 -13.69 17.85
CA ILE A 398 9.97 -14.94 17.20
C ILE A 398 8.71 -14.68 16.37
N SER A 399 8.64 -15.26 15.17
CA SER A 399 7.43 -15.15 14.34
C SER A 399 6.27 -15.92 14.99
N GLU A 400 6.44 -17.21 15.25
CA GLU A 400 5.40 -18.06 15.82
C GLU A 400 5.98 -18.85 17.00
N LEU A 401 5.31 -18.80 18.15
CA LEU A 401 5.69 -19.50 19.38
C LEU A 401 4.48 -20.24 19.94
N LYS A 402 4.59 -21.56 20.09
CA LYS A 402 3.63 -22.40 20.82
C LYS A 402 4.25 -22.85 22.15
N LEU A 403 3.51 -22.69 23.26
CA LEU A 403 3.95 -23.01 24.62
C LEU A 403 3.04 -24.02 25.33
#